data_AF-A0A0J9YE16-F1
#
_entry.id   AF-A0A0J9YE16-F1
#
_cell.length_a   1.000
_cell.length_b   1.000
_cell.length_c   1.000
_cell.angle_alpha   90.00
_cell.angle_beta   90.00
_cell.angle_gamma   90.00
#
_symmetry.space_group_name_H-M   'P 1'
#
loop_
_entity.id
_entity.type
_entity.pdbx_description
1 polymer ?
#
loop_
_entity_poly.entity_id
_entity_poly.type
_entity_poly.pdbx_seq_one_letter_code
_entity_poly.pdbx_strand_id
1 'polypeptide(L)'
;MGESVILQSRANGIRILKRQINDTLAIRNVQIIDCAEAGIDFVDPAGKIILQNIVLENSGSFGIIIVQREQNGLDSIVLNNLTVQKQERGSG
;
A
#
# COMPACT_ATOMS: atom_id res chain seq x y z
N MET A 1 1.84 -20.73 8.76
CA MET A 1 2.48 -19.60 8.06
C MET A 1 2.00 -18.33 8.73
N GLY A 2 2.87 -17.36 8.98
CA GLY A 2 2.50 -16.12 9.66
C GLY A 2 1.80 -15.16 8.70
N GLU A 3 0.65 -14.64 9.12
CA GLU A 3 -0.08 -13.56 8.46
C GLU A 3 -0.08 -12.35 9.38
N SER A 4 0.09 -11.15 8.82
CA SER A 4 -0.10 -9.90 9.54
C SER A 4 -1.44 -9.28 9.13
N VAL A 5 -2.26 -8.94 10.11
CA VAL A 5 -3.58 -8.33 9.87
C VAL A 5 -3.61 -6.92 10.45
N ILE A 6 -3.95 -5.93 9.63
CA ILE A 6 -4.21 -4.55 10.04
C ILE A 6 -5.72 -4.34 9.97
N LEU A 7 -6.33 -4.04 11.11
CA LEU A 7 -7.78 -3.89 11.25
C LEU A 7 -8.13 -2.46 11.66
N GLN A 8 -9.14 -1.88 10.99
CA GLN A 8 -9.81 -0.67 11.45
C GLN A 8 -8.87 0.53 11.66
N SER A 9 -7.90 0.71 10.76
CA SER A 9 -7.01 1.88 10.82
C SER A 9 -7.83 3.15 10.66
N ARG A 10 -7.63 4.10 11.60
CA ARG A 10 -8.26 5.43 11.54
C ARG A 10 -7.66 6.35 10.47
N ALA A 11 -6.62 5.88 9.77
CA ALA A 11 -5.98 6.56 8.65
C ALA A 11 -5.69 5.53 7.55
N ASN A 12 -4.44 5.43 7.10
CA ASN A 12 -4.01 4.38 6.18
C ASN A 12 -3.69 3.08 6.90
N GLY A 13 -3.85 1.94 6.22
CA GLY A 13 -3.37 0.66 6.71
C GLY A 13 -1.84 0.65 6.79
N ILE A 14 -1.18 0.95 5.68
CA ILE A 14 0.27 1.15 5.61
C ILE A 14 0.57 2.47 4.91
N ARG A 15 1.43 3.31 5.51
CA ARG A 15 2.00 4.50 4.86
C ARG A 15 3.50 4.29 4.63
N ILE A 16 3.92 4.42 3.38
CA ILE A 16 5.30 4.25 2.93
C ILE A 16 5.82 5.63 2.55
N LEU A 17 6.79 6.11 3.33
CA LEU A 17 7.42 7.40 3.12
C LEU A 17 8.60 7.28 2.15
N LYS A 18 9.16 8.43 1.78
CA LYS A 18 10.35 8.55 0.92
C LYS A 18 11.48 7.62 1.36
N ARG A 19 12.11 6.98 0.37
CA ARG A 19 13.25 6.05 0.53
C ARG A 19 14.43 6.46 -0.35
N GLN A 20 15.57 5.77 -0.18
CA GLN A 20 16.73 5.91 -1.05
C GLN A 20 16.49 5.19 -2.39
N ILE A 21 17.07 5.69 -3.49
CA ILE A 21 16.79 5.17 -4.84
C ILE A 21 17.29 3.73 -5.07
N ASN A 22 18.29 3.30 -4.29
CA ASN A 22 18.87 1.95 -4.40
C ASN A 22 18.27 0.97 -3.38
N ASP A 23 17.25 1.39 -2.63
CA ASP A 23 16.60 0.54 -1.64
C ASP A 23 15.59 -0.40 -2.28
N THR A 24 15.41 -1.56 -1.65
CA THR A 24 14.27 -2.45 -1.91
C THR A 24 13.35 -2.51 -0.68
N LEU A 25 12.04 -2.29 -0.90
CA LEU A 25 10.98 -2.60 0.06
C LEU A 25 10.28 -3.89 -0.34
N ALA A 26 10.08 -4.81 0.60
CA ALA A 26 9.19 -5.94 0.42
C ALA A 26 8.15 -5.98 1.54
N ILE A 27 6.87 -5.95 1.19
CA ILE A 27 5.75 -6.17 2.11
C ILE A 27 5.08 -7.48 1.68
N ARG A 28 4.92 -8.41 2.62
CA ARG A 28 4.48 -9.76 2.32
C ARG A 28 3.44 -10.27 3.31
N ASN A 29 2.47 -11.03 2.83
CA ASN A 29 1.49 -11.77 3.64
C ASN A 29 0.74 -10.86 4.61
N VAL A 30 0.15 -9.78 4.08
CA VAL A 30 -0.59 -8.80 4.87
C VAL A 30 -2.03 -8.75 4.40
N GLN A 31 -2.96 -8.82 5.36
CA GLN A 31 -4.36 -8.47 5.15
C GLN A 31 -4.63 -7.11 5.83
N ILE A 32 -5.27 -6.21 5.09
CA ILE A 32 -5.62 -4.86 5.56
C ILE A 32 -7.13 -4.71 5.39
N ILE A 33 -7.85 -4.48 6.49
CA ILE A 33 -9.32 -4.48 6.52
C ILE A 33 -9.83 -3.18 7.15
N ASP A 34 -10.84 -2.57 6.53
CA ASP A 34 -11.60 -1.43 7.05
C ASP A 34 -10.73 -0.21 7.41
N CYS A 35 -9.93 0.29 6.46
CA CYS A 35 -9.17 1.53 6.67
C CYS A 35 -10.03 2.77 6.41
N ALA A 36 -9.68 3.90 7.03
CA ALA A 36 -10.41 5.15 6.86
C ALA A 36 -10.04 5.89 5.56
N GLU A 37 -8.74 5.97 5.22
CA GLU A 37 -8.25 6.70 4.04
C GLU A 37 -7.79 5.78 2.92
N ALA A 38 -6.70 5.03 3.12
CA ALA A 38 -6.19 4.11 2.11
C ALA A 38 -5.71 2.78 2.70
N GLY A 39 -5.70 1.72 1.91
CA GLY A 39 -5.08 0.46 2.29
C GLY A 39 -3.56 0.62 2.37
N ILE A 40 -2.96 1.08 1.28
CA ILE A 40 -1.54 1.42 1.19
C ILE A 40 -1.37 2.80 0.55
N ASP A 41 -0.64 3.68 1.22
CA ASP A 41 -0.32 5.03 0.77
C ASP A 41 1.19 5.18 0.56
N PHE A 42 1.59 5.46 -0.68
CA PHE A 42 2.97 5.79 -1.05
C PHE A 42 3.13 7.29 -1.19
N VAL A 43 4.01 7.87 -0.36
CA VAL A 43 4.38 9.28 -0.40
C VAL A 43 5.82 9.41 -0.86
N ASP A 44 6.01 9.89 -2.10
CA ASP A 44 7.30 10.00 -2.78
C ASP A 44 8.12 8.70 -2.78
N PRO A 45 7.54 7.58 -3.28
CA PRO A 45 8.25 6.31 -3.31
C PRO A 45 9.48 6.38 -4.23
N ALA A 46 10.54 5.66 -3.87
CA ALA A 46 11.78 5.57 -4.63
C ALA A 46 12.32 4.14 -4.61
N GLY A 47 13.16 3.81 -5.60
CA GLY A 47 13.75 2.48 -5.75
C GLY A 47 12.72 1.41 -6.10
N LYS A 48 12.94 0.19 -5.60
CA LYS A 48 12.11 -0.98 -5.92
C LYS A 48 11.19 -1.34 -4.77
N ILE A 49 9.90 -1.47 -5.07
CA ILE A 49 8.89 -1.85 -4.09
C ILE A 49 8.21 -3.14 -4.55
N ILE A 50 8.09 -4.11 -3.65
CA ILE A 50 7.48 -5.42 -3.91
C ILE A 50 6.36 -5.62 -2.89
N LEU A 51 5.14 -5.75 -3.38
CA LEU A 51 3.97 -6.16 -2.60
C LEU A 51 3.62 -7.60 -2.99
N GLN A 52 3.62 -8.51 -2.02
CA GLN A 52 3.40 -9.94 -2.27
C GLN A 52 2.36 -10.54 -1.33
N ASN A 53 1.37 -11.27 -1.86
CA ASN A 53 0.32 -11.91 -1.07
C ASN A 53 -0.37 -10.88 -0.15
N ILE A 54 -0.97 -9.87 -0.75
CA ILE A 54 -1.63 -8.76 -0.04
C ILE A 54 -3.13 -8.80 -0.31
N VAL A 55 -3.93 -8.67 0.74
CA VAL A 55 -5.38 -8.52 0.62
C VAL A 55 -5.77 -7.18 1.22
N LEU A 56 -6.40 -6.32 0.41
CA LEU A 56 -6.93 -5.02 0.80
C LEU A 56 -8.46 -5.11 0.75
N GLU A 57 -9.09 -5.12 1.92
CA GLU A 57 -10.54 -5.21 2.09
C GLU A 57 -11.08 -3.89 2.62
N ASN A 58 -12.04 -3.30 1.92
CA ASN A 58 -12.75 -2.06 2.32
C ASN A 58 -11.83 -0.95 2.86
N SER A 59 -10.86 -0.54 2.05
CA SER A 59 -9.74 0.30 2.47
C SER A 59 -9.99 1.78 2.23
N GLY A 60 -11.06 2.32 2.81
CA GLY A 60 -11.34 3.75 2.82
C GLY A 60 -11.63 4.31 1.43
N SER A 61 -11.06 5.46 1.10
CA SER A 61 -11.17 6.10 -0.22
C SER A 61 -10.37 5.39 -1.31
N PHE A 62 -9.27 4.73 -0.97
CA PHE A 62 -8.35 4.13 -1.95
C PHE A 62 -7.79 2.78 -1.48
N GLY A 63 -7.88 1.73 -2.29
CA GLY A 63 -7.12 0.50 -2.02
C GLY A 63 -5.62 0.80 -1.93
N ILE A 64 -5.06 1.37 -2.99
CA ILE A 64 -3.67 1.83 -3.06
C ILE A 64 -3.67 3.23 -3.65
N ILE A 65 -2.92 4.15 -3.02
CA ILE A 65 -2.65 5.47 -3.58
C ILE A 65 -1.14 5.67 -3.71
N ILE A 66 -0.72 6.19 -4.86
CA ILE A 66 0.67 6.53 -5.15
C ILE A 66 0.73 8.01 -5.47
N VAL A 67 1.37 8.78 -4.60
CA VAL A 67 1.58 10.21 -4.78
C VAL A 67 3.06 10.47 -4.96
N GLN A 68 3.44 10.93 -6.14
CA GLN A 68 4.83 11.28 -6.47
C GLN A 68 4.96 12.80 -6.59
N ARG A 69 5.90 13.38 -5.84
CA ARG A 69 6.36 14.76 -5.93
C ARG A 69 7.83 14.75 -6.41
N GLU A 70 8.24 15.85 -7.03
CA GLU A 70 9.36 15.88 -8.00
C GLU A 70 10.73 15.31 -7.55
N GLN A 71 11.58 15.08 -8.57
CA GLN A 71 13.04 14.85 -8.53
C GLN A 71 13.56 13.48 -8.06
N ASN A 72 12.72 12.52 -7.65
CA ASN A 72 13.19 11.17 -7.29
C ASN A 72 12.59 10.11 -8.23
N GLY A 73 13.47 9.25 -8.77
CA GLY A 73 13.07 8.15 -9.66
C GLY A 73 12.48 6.98 -8.87
N LEU A 74 11.20 6.73 -9.08
CA LEU A 74 10.60 5.42 -8.79
C LEU A 74 11.07 4.46 -9.89
N ASP A 75 11.76 3.37 -9.53
CA ASP A 75 12.14 2.34 -10.50
C ASP A 75 10.92 1.48 -10.84
N SER A 76 10.38 0.78 -9.84
CA SER A 76 9.24 -0.11 -10.05
C SER A 76 8.44 -0.38 -8.77
N ILE A 77 7.13 -0.56 -8.93
CA ILE A 77 6.25 -1.18 -7.94
C ILE A 77 5.76 -2.49 -8.55
N VAL A 78 6.16 -3.60 -7.96
CA VAL A 78 5.77 -4.95 -8.38
C VAL A 78 4.68 -5.45 -7.46
N LEU A 79 3.52 -5.77 -8.04
CA LEU A 79 2.38 -6.36 -7.34
C LEU A 79 2.30 -7.85 -7.71
N ASN A 80 2.46 -8.74 -6.73
CA ASN A 80 2.38 -10.18 -6.93
C ASN A 80 1.34 -10.77 -5.99
N ASN A 81 0.26 -11.33 -6.53
CA ASN A 81 -0.86 -11.84 -5.73
C ASN A 81 -1.41 -10.75 -4.77
N LEU A 82 -1.81 -9.62 -5.34
CA LEU A 82 -2.49 -8.54 -4.62
C LEU A 82 -3.95 -8.51 -5.01
N THR A 83 -4.83 -8.57 -4.02
CA THR A 83 -6.28 -8.50 -4.19
C THR A 83 -6.83 -7.27 -3.50
N VAL A 84 -7.59 -6.45 -4.24
CA VAL A 84 -8.41 -5.38 -3.66
C VAL A 84 -9.87 -5.83 -3.77
N GLN A 85 -10.57 -5.94 -2.65
CA GLN A 85 -11.93 -6.49 -2.61
C GLN A 85 -12.84 -5.72 -1.66
N LYS A 86 -14.16 -5.88 -1.87
CA LYS A 86 -15.22 -5.30 -1.04
C LYS A 86 -14.98 -3.81 -0.72
N GLN A 87 -14.60 -3.03 -1.73
CA GLN A 87 -14.45 -1.59 -1.59
C GLN A 87 -15.85 -0.97 -1.63
N GLU A 88 -16.37 -0.60 -0.47
CA GLU A 88 -17.69 0.00 -0.32
C GLU A 88 -17.60 1.52 -0.11
N ARG A 89 -16.44 1.99 0.34
CA ARG A 89 -16.11 3.40 0.53
C ARG A 89 -15.20 3.84 -0.61
N GLY A 90 -15.37 5.09 -1.05
CA GLY A 90 -14.65 5.65 -2.18
C GLY A 90 -15.00 7.13 -2.32
N SER A 91 -13.99 7.99 -2.41
CA SER A 91 -14.16 9.39 -2.80
C SER A 91 -13.53 9.57 -4.19
N GLY A 92 -14.38 9.74 -5.20
CA GLY A 92 -13.99 10.25 -6.51
C GLY A 92 -13.94 11.77 -6.50
#